data_AF-A0A2X3KW56-F1
#
_entry.id   AF-A0A2X3KW56-F1
#
_cell.length_a   1.000
_cell.length_b   1.000
_cell.length_c   1.000
_cell.angle_alpha   90.00
_cell.angle_beta   90.00
_cell.angle_gamma   90.00
#
_symmetry.space_group_name_H-M   'P 1'
#
loop_
_entity.id
_entity.type
_entity.pdbx_description
1 polymer ?
#
loop_
_entity_poly.entity_id
_entity_poly.type
_entity_poly.pdbx_seq_one_letter_code
_entity_poly.pdbx_strand_id
1 'polypeptide(L)'
;MLADKTVINAMIERFEKSSGTLADRLLAALEAALEKGGEAGPVHSAALKVVDTVAWPVIDLRVDWADENPIAALHSLWLAYKPQMQDYLIRALDPREAPSYGVPGDE
;
A
#
# COMPACT_ATOMS: atom_id res chain seq x y z
N MET A 1 -3.03 20.70 -5.85
CA MET A 1 -2.09 21.72 -5.31
C MET A 1 -1.72 21.29 -3.90
N LEU A 2 -0.49 21.48 -3.42
CA LEU A 2 -0.08 21.09 -2.06
C LEU A 2 -0.37 22.20 -1.05
N ALA A 3 -0.57 21.83 0.22
CA ALA A 3 -0.79 22.78 1.31
C ALA A 3 0.47 23.63 1.60
N ASP A 4 1.66 23.03 1.49
CA ASP A 4 2.93 23.70 1.71
C ASP A 4 4.07 23.02 0.92
N LYS A 5 5.17 23.75 0.67
CA LYS A 5 6.36 23.20 -0.03
C LYS A 5 7.08 22.11 0.78
N THR A 6 6.95 22.12 2.11
CA THR A 6 7.58 21.16 3.02
C THR A 6 6.98 19.76 2.93
N VAL A 7 5.80 19.60 2.32
CA VAL A 7 5.14 18.30 2.12
C VAL A 7 6.07 17.33 1.36
N ILE A 8 6.64 17.76 0.24
CA ILE A 8 7.53 16.90 -0.57
C ILE A 8 8.82 16.54 0.19
N ASN A 9 9.40 17.50 0.92
CA ASN A 9 10.61 17.23 1.70
C ASN A 9 10.35 16.18 2.80
N ALA A 10 9.21 16.26 3.47
CA ALA A 10 8.82 15.28 4.48
C ALA A 10 8.60 13.88 3.89
N MET A 11 8.00 13.79 2.68
CA MET A 11 7.84 12.52 1.96
C MET A 11 9.19 11.87 1.67
N ILE A 12 10.12 12.63 1.08
CA ILE A 12 11.46 12.14 0.72
C ILE A 12 12.22 11.69 1.98
N GLU A 13 12.29 12.55 2.98
CA GLU A 13 13.01 12.27 4.23
C GLU A 13 12.46 11.02 4.92
N ARG A 14 11.13 10.89 4.99
CA ARG A 14 10.51 9.70 5.58
C ARG A 14 10.81 8.46 4.75
N PHE A 15 10.67 8.49 3.44
CA PHE A 15 10.95 7.35 2.57
C PHE A 15 12.40 6.83 2.69
N GLU A 16 13.37 7.75 2.75
CA GLU A 16 14.79 7.43 2.88
C GLU A 16 15.16 6.85 4.25
N LYS A 17 14.46 7.27 5.31
CA LYS A 17 14.70 6.81 6.69
C LYS A 17 13.88 5.58 7.08
N SER A 18 12.80 5.28 6.35
CA SER A 18 11.97 4.11 6.60
C SER A 18 12.64 2.82 6.13
N SER A 19 12.42 1.75 6.89
CA SER A 19 12.86 0.39 6.59
C SER A 19 11.66 -0.51 6.26
N GLY A 20 11.93 -1.77 5.89
CA GLY A 20 10.92 -2.74 5.49
C GLY A 20 10.77 -2.85 3.97
N THR A 21 9.63 -3.37 3.54
CA THR A 21 9.32 -3.53 2.11
C THR A 21 9.20 -2.19 1.41
N LEU A 22 9.27 -2.18 0.07
CA LEU A 22 9.02 -0.95 -0.70
C LEU A 22 7.64 -0.36 -0.38
N ALA A 23 6.62 -1.21 -0.21
CA ALA A 23 5.27 -0.81 0.19
C ALA A 23 5.23 -0.10 1.55
N ASP A 24 5.92 -0.64 2.56
CA ASP A 24 6.01 -0.02 3.89
C ASP A 24 6.60 1.40 3.80
N ARG A 25 7.68 1.55 3.01
CA ARG A 25 8.37 2.83 2.84
C ARG A 25 7.54 3.86 2.08
N LEU A 26 6.81 3.44 1.05
CA LEU A 26 5.92 4.30 0.27
C LEU A 26 4.73 4.79 1.12
N LEU A 27 4.12 3.90 1.91
CA LEU A 27 3.04 4.27 2.83
C LEU A 27 3.51 5.27 3.89
N ALA A 28 4.68 5.02 4.50
CA ALA A 28 5.25 5.95 5.46
C ALA A 28 5.44 7.35 4.84
N ALA A 29 5.89 7.44 3.59
CA ALA A 29 6.03 8.71 2.89
C ALA A 29 4.69 9.44 2.73
N LEU A 30 3.61 8.73 2.38
CA LEU A 30 2.26 9.31 2.29
C LEU A 30 1.77 9.84 3.64
N GLU A 31 2.02 9.09 4.73
CA GLU A 31 1.69 9.53 6.09
C GLU A 31 2.44 10.81 6.47
N ALA A 32 3.74 10.89 6.17
CA ALA A 32 4.54 12.10 6.41
C ALA A 32 4.07 13.30 5.58
N ALA A 33 3.55 13.07 4.37
CA ALA A 33 2.93 14.12 3.57
C ALA A 33 1.71 14.70 4.28
N LEU A 34 0.84 13.82 4.79
CA LEU A 34 -0.39 14.19 5.50
C LEU A 34 -0.09 14.93 6.81
N GLU A 35 0.95 14.54 7.55
CA GLU A 35 1.45 15.25 8.74
C GLU A 35 1.89 16.70 8.44
N LYS A 36 2.25 17.01 7.19
CA LYS A 36 2.57 18.36 6.71
C LYS A 36 1.40 19.08 6.04
N GLY A 37 0.19 18.55 6.17
CA GLY A 37 -1.04 19.11 5.62
C GLY A 37 -1.43 18.54 4.26
N GLY A 38 -0.57 17.76 3.60
CA GLY A 38 -0.88 17.06 2.35
C GLY A 38 -1.30 17.97 1.20
N GLU A 39 -2.44 17.66 0.58
CA GLU A 39 -3.04 18.49 -0.45
C GLU A 39 -3.65 19.76 0.13
N ALA A 40 -3.75 20.81 -0.69
CA ALA A 40 -4.39 22.07 -0.30
C ALA A 40 -5.91 21.91 -0.05
N GLY A 41 -6.51 20.83 -0.55
CA GLY A 41 -7.90 20.45 -0.32
C GLY A 41 -8.01 19.10 0.38
N PRO A 42 -9.25 18.64 0.66
CA PRO A 42 -9.46 17.35 1.29
C PRO A 42 -8.97 16.20 0.40
N VAL A 43 -8.36 15.20 1.03
CA VAL A 43 -7.93 13.97 0.36
C VAL A 43 -8.99 12.91 0.56
N HIS A 44 -9.58 12.42 -0.54
CA HIS A 44 -10.62 11.39 -0.52
C HIS A 44 -10.15 10.03 -1.05
N SER A 45 -9.02 9.99 -1.75
CA SER A 45 -8.50 8.76 -2.36
C SER A 45 -7.03 8.55 -2.05
N ALA A 46 -6.60 7.30 -2.01
CA ALA A 46 -5.20 6.92 -1.90
C ALA A 46 -4.98 5.57 -2.61
N ALA A 47 -3.80 5.37 -3.19
CA ALA A 47 -3.46 4.12 -3.85
C ALA A 47 -1.98 3.75 -3.65
N LEU A 48 -1.70 2.45 -3.65
CA LEU A 48 -0.36 1.88 -3.61
C LEU A 48 -0.23 0.82 -4.70
N LYS A 49 0.75 0.99 -5.58
CA LYS A 49 1.02 0.07 -6.68
C LYS A 49 2.50 -0.28 -6.75
N VAL A 50 2.83 -1.57 -6.67
CA VAL A 50 4.21 -2.08 -6.74
C VAL A 50 4.27 -3.23 -7.74
N VAL A 51 5.22 -3.13 -8.67
CA VAL A 51 5.58 -4.18 -9.62
C VAL A 51 6.95 -4.71 -9.21
N ASP A 52 7.13 -6.02 -9.29
CA ASP A 52 8.39 -6.69 -8.97
C ASP A 52 8.83 -7.57 -10.16
N THR A 53 9.16 -8.83 -9.94
CA THR A 53 9.75 -9.73 -10.95
C THR A 53 8.77 -10.20 -12.03
N VAL A 54 7.47 -10.11 -11.78
CA VAL A 54 6.41 -10.53 -12.71
C VAL A 54 5.85 -9.35 -13.50
N ALA A 55 5.23 -9.62 -14.64
CA ALA A 55 4.71 -8.59 -15.56
C ALA A 55 3.47 -7.82 -15.04
N TRP A 56 2.94 -8.20 -13.88
CA TRP A 56 1.78 -7.57 -13.25
C TRP A 56 2.13 -6.99 -11.87
N PRO A 57 1.33 -6.06 -11.33
CA PRO A 57 1.56 -5.53 -9.99
C PRO A 57 1.36 -6.63 -8.94
N VAL A 58 2.37 -6.84 -8.09
CA VAL A 58 2.29 -7.74 -6.94
C VAL A 58 1.59 -7.06 -5.75
N ILE A 59 1.45 -5.73 -5.79
CA ILE A 59 0.64 -4.93 -4.88
C ILE A 59 -0.16 -3.94 -5.74
N ASP A 60 -1.49 -3.98 -5.65
CA ASP A 60 -2.41 -3.01 -6.28
C ASP A 60 -3.56 -2.75 -5.30
N LEU A 61 -3.37 -1.78 -4.41
CA LEU A 61 -4.31 -1.42 -3.35
C LEU A 61 -4.85 -0.02 -3.60
N ARG A 62 -6.18 0.13 -3.48
CA ARG A 62 -6.87 1.38 -3.78
C ARG A 62 -7.95 1.66 -2.76
N VAL A 63 -7.98 2.91 -2.31
CA VAL A 63 -9.13 3.56 -1.67
C VAL A 63 -9.59 4.61 -2.65
N ASP A 64 -10.64 4.31 -3.40
CA ASP A 64 -11.13 5.22 -4.45
C ASP A 64 -11.98 6.36 -3.86
N TRP A 65 -12.58 6.14 -2.69
CA TRP A 65 -13.28 7.17 -1.93
C TRP A 65 -13.33 6.81 -0.43
N ALA A 66 -12.98 7.76 0.42
CA ALA A 66 -13.23 7.76 1.85
C ALA A 66 -13.64 9.16 2.30
N ASP A 67 -14.57 9.24 3.24
CA ASP A 67 -14.98 10.51 3.82
C ASP A 67 -13.85 11.13 4.66
N GLU A 68 -13.04 10.28 5.30
CA GLU A 68 -11.89 10.69 6.12
C GLU A 68 -10.68 9.77 5.92
N ASN A 69 -9.50 10.39 5.95
CA ASN A 69 -8.18 9.75 5.99
C ASN A 69 -8.02 8.48 5.11
N PRO A 70 -8.12 8.60 3.77
CA PRO A 70 -7.96 7.47 2.86
C PRO A 70 -6.57 6.80 2.95
N ILE A 71 -5.55 7.51 3.43
CA ILE A 71 -4.19 6.97 3.62
C ILE A 71 -4.18 5.94 4.76
N ALA A 72 -4.88 6.20 5.87
CA ALA A 72 -5.01 5.22 6.95
C ALA A 72 -5.83 3.99 6.52
N ALA A 73 -6.88 4.20 5.72
CA ALA A 73 -7.63 3.10 5.11
C ALA A 73 -6.73 2.26 4.17
N LEU A 74 -5.89 2.90 3.36
CA LEU A 74 -4.92 2.24 2.49
C LEU A 74 -3.86 1.44 3.28
N HIS A 75 -3.36 1.99 4.39
CA HIS A 75 -2.46 1.27 5.28
C HIS A 75 -3.15 0.04 5.89
N SER A 76 -4.43 0.16 6.27
CA SER A 76 -5.19 -0.99 6.78
C SER A 76 -5.35 -2.10 5.72
N LEU A 77 -5.59 -1.73 4.45
CA LEU A 77 -5.57 -2.68 3.33
C LEU A 77 -4.21 -3.37 3.18
N TRP A 78 -3.12 -2.61 3.31
CA TRP A 78 -1.77 -3.18 3.24
C TRP A 78 -1.49 -4.17 4.37
N LEU A 79 -1.84 -3.86 5.62
CA LEU A 79 -1.65 -4.78 6.74
C LEU A 79 -2.43 -6.09 6.57
N ALA A 80 -3.65 -6.00 6.02
CA ALA A 80 -4.45 -7.19 5.71
C ALA A 80 -3.86 -8.02 4.56
N TYR A 81 -3.36 -7.36 3.51
CA TYR A 81 -2.84 -8.02 2.31
C TYR A 81 -1.43 -8.58 2.46
N LYS A 82 -0.53 -7.85 3.13
CA LYS A 82 0.89 -8.16 3.30
C LYS A 82 1.19 -9.63 3.64
N PRO A 83 0.56 -10.26 4.65
CA PRO A 83 0.85 -11.65 4.98
C PRO A 83 0.42 -12.65 3.89
N GLN A 84 -0.54 -12.29 3.04
CA GLN A 84 -1.10 -13.15 2.00
C GLN A 84 -0.42 -12.96 0.63
N MET A 85 0.35 -11.89 0.46
CA MET A 85 0.93 -11.47 -0.83
C MET A 85 1.71 -12.61 -1.51
N GLN A 86 2.56 -13.30 -0.76
CA GLN A 86 3.38 -14.38 -1.31
C GLN A 86 2.52 -15.57 -1.75
N ASP A 87 1.49 -15.91 -1.00
CA ASP A 87 0.61 -17.03 -1.35
C ASP A 87 -0.20 -16.73 -2.62
N TYR A 88 -0.64 -15.48 -2.81
CA TYR A 88 -1.28 -15.06 -4.07
C TYR A 88 -0.32 -15.12 -5.26
N LEU A 89 0.95 -14.75 -5.06
CA LEU A 89 1.96 -14.86 -6.10
C LEU A 89 2.23 -16.33 -6.46
N ILE A 90 2.36 -17.20 -5.47
CA ILE A 90 2.53 -18.65 -5.68
C ILE A 90 1.34 -19.22 -6.44
N ARG A 91 0.10 -18.89 -6.05
CA ARG A 91 -1.11 -19.34 -6.76
C ARG A 91 -1.11 -18.97 -8.24
N ALA A 92 -0.60 -17.79 -8.59
CA ALA A 92 -0.53 -17.33 -9.97
C ALA A 92 0.61 -18.00 -10.77
N LEU A 93 1.74 -18.32 -10.12
CA LEU A 93 2.92 -18.87 -10.77
C LEU A 93 2.94 -20.41 -10.80
N ASP A 94 2.64 -21.04 -9.67
CA ASP A 94 2.54 -22.49 -9.51
C ASP A 94 1.44 -22.86 -8.48
N PRO A 95 0.20 -23.08 -8.94
CA PRO A 95 -0.93 -23.36 -8.05
C PRO A 95 -0.81 -24.69 -7.28
N ARG A 96 0.15 -25.57 -7.62
CA ARG A 96 0.35 -26.85 -6.93
C ARG A 96 1.04 -26.70 -5.57
N GLU A 97 1.85 -25.66 -5.42
CA GLU A 97 2.60 -25.34 -4.19
C GLU A 97 1.84 -24.34 -3.31
N ALA A 98 0.65 -23.90 -3.74
CA ALA A 98 -0.13 -22.92 -3.01
C ALA A 98 -0.76 -23.54 -1.74
N PRO A 99 -0.72 -22.83 -0.59
CA PRO A 99 -1.49 -23.23 0.58
C PRO A 99 -2.98 -23.35 0.25
N SER A 100 -3.65 -24.32 0.86
CA SER A 100 -5.11 -24.42 0.88
C SER A 100 -5.74 -23.13 1.45
N TYR A 101 -6.96 -22.80 1.04
CA TYR A 101 -7.67 -21.62 1.55
C TYR A 101 -8.21 -21.82 2.97
N GLY A 102 -8.24 -23.07 3.47
CA GLY A 102 -8.84 -23.42 4.74
C GLY A 102 -10.36 -23.19 4.78
N VAL A 103 -11.01 -23.26 3.62
CA VAL A 103 -12.46 -23.01 3.47
C VAL A 103 -13.24 -24.34 3.39
N PRO A 104 -14.54 -24.33 3.72
CA PRO A 104 -15.38 -25.51 3.54
C PRO A 104 -15.28 -26.03 2.09
N GLY A 105 -14.82 -27.28 1.93
CA GLY A 105 -14.55 -27.89 0.62
C GLY A 105 -13.07 -28.17 0.32
N ASP A 106 -12.15 -27.82 1.22
CA ASP A 106 -10.71 -28.13 1.14
C ASP A 106 -10.33 -29.53 1.71
N GLU A 107 -11.30 -30.45 1.85
CA GLU A 107 -11.08 -31.88 2.20
C GLU A 107 -10.92 -32.79 0.98
#